data_AF-W1TWL5-F1
#
_entry.id   AF-W1TWL5-F1
#
_cell.length_a   1.000
_cell.length_b   1.000
_cell.length_c   1.000
_cell.angle_alpha   90.00
_cell.angle_beta   90.00
_cell.angle_gamma   90.00
#
_symmetry.space_group_name_H-M   'P 1'
#
loop_
_entity.id
_entity.type
_entity.pdbx_description
1 polymer ?
#
loop_
_entity_poly.entity_id
_entity_poly.type
_entity_poly.pdbx_seq_one_letter_code
_entity_poly.pdbx_strand_id
1 'polypeptide(L)'
;VAEQAGSIAFGHAAEAKNEYSIAFGLFAKAKARSGVAIGSSSLADREKGSIGYLAGENTSEVWKATKGAISVGNKGKKYTRQITGVAAGTEDTDAVNVAQLKAVEGKITQTGTEAQKHTSVAAGTNISVTEDGTNNEGGKNYKVSLAKDIDLGADGSIKAGNTTINNDGLTVQGGPSVTTDGIDAGKNVITNVAAGTKDTDAVNVSQLKAVQEIAAAKTTIEAGDNIKVEKGSAKGSYKISATDTTLQKGNNALSLNGSKLNLSVKDTKGNEVTGSVDLEDLKGAVNTDTTYTLESEENDNNTTTIFLKGSDKKEQQVTVATKDTRNTIVDSDTV
;
A
#
# COMPACT_ATOMS: atom_id res chain seq x y z
N VAL A 1 58.09 59.71 -70.82
CA VAL A 1 57.45 61.03 -70.69
C VAL A 1 57.26 61.35 -69.22
N ALA A 2 57.86 62.45 -68.76
CA ALA A 2 57.68 63.01 -67.42
C ALA A 2 56.84 64.28 -67.58
N GLU A 3 55.58 64.26 -67.14
CA GLU A 3 54.57 65.27 -67.49
C GLU A 3 54.44 66.41 -66.46
N GLN A 4 55.00 66.25 -65.25
CA GLN A 4 54.76 67.15 -64.13
C GLN A 4 56.06 67.48 -63.38
N ALA A 5 56.01 68.50 -62.52
CA ALA A 5 57.16 68.94 -61.75
C ALA A 5 57.75 67.80 -60.89
N GLY A 6 59.08 67.62 -60.99
CA GLY A 6 59.82 66.62 -60.22
C GLY A 6 59.59 65.16 -60.63
N SER A 7 58.92 64.89 -61.76
CA SER A 7 58.68 63.51 -62.22
C SER A 7 59.84 62.96 -63.07
N ILE A 8 60.05 61.64 -63.04
CA ILE A 8 61.13 60.94 -63.75
C ILE A 8 60.54 59.78 -64.55
N ALA A 9 60.87 59.66 -65.82
CA ALA A 9 60.45 58.54 -66.66
C ALA A 9 61.64 57.96 -67.44
N PHE A 10 61.98 56.70 -67.15
CA PHE A 10 63.11 55.98 -67.74
C PHE A 10 62.63 54.68 -68.40
N GLY A 11 62.88 54.53 -69.70
CA GLY A 11 62.45 53.39 -70.53
C GLY A 11 61.49 53.79 -71.66
N HIS A 12 61.45 52.98 -72.72
CA HIS A 12 60.55 53.24 -73.85
C HIS A 12 59.09 53.26 -73.38
N ALA A 13 58.37 54.31 -73.76
CA ALA A 13 56.98 54.55 -73.36
C ALA A 13 56.71 54.48 -71.84
N ALA A 14 57.72 54.75 -71.00
CA ALA A 14 57.51 54.99 -69.58
C ALA A 14 56.79 56.35 -69.38
N GLU A 15 55.82 56.42 -68.46
CA GLU A 15 54.98 57.61 -68.23
C GLU A 15 54.94 57.96 -66.74
N ALA A 16 55.43 59.14 -66.35
CA ALA A 16 55.33 59.69 -65.00
C ALA A 16 54.43 60.94 -65.01
N LYS A 17 53.15 60.76 -64.65
CA LYS A 17 52.05 61.70 -64.95
C LYS A 17 51.70 62.70 -63.85
N ASN A 18 52.33 62.60 -62.68
CA ASN A 18 51.97 63.39 -61.50
C ASN A 18 53.23 63.95 -60.85
N GLU A 19 53.07 64.94 -59.97
CA GLU A 19 54.21 65.55 -59.29
C GLU A 19 55.01 64.51 -58.51
N TYR A 20 56.33 64.60 -58.60
CA TYR A 20 57.28 63.71 -57.90
C TYR A 20 57.12 62.21 -58.22
N SER A 21 56.42 61.82 -59.29
CA SER A 21 56.23 60.42 -59.64
C SER A 21 57.40 59.86 -60.47
N ILE A 22 57.70 58.58 -60.32
CA ILE A 22 58.85 57.93 -60.97
C ILE A 22 58.38 56.69 -61.72
N ALA A 23 58.63 56.61 -63.02
CA ALA A 23 58.38 55.44 -63.85
C ALA A 23 59.69 54.88 -64.39
N PHE A 24 60.05 53.66 -63.98
CA PHE A 24 61.29 52.99 -64.37
C PHE A 24 60.99 51.64 -65.03
N GLY A 25 61.18 51.55 -66.34
CA GLY A 25 60.98 50.34 -67.14
C GLY A 25 60.16 50.59 -68.40
N LEU A 26 60.32 49.70 -69.39
CA LEU A 26 59.54 49.68 -70.63
C LEU A 26 58.02 49.68 -70.31
N PHE A 27 57.27 50.66 -70.82
CA PHE A 27 55.83 50.83 -70.54
C PHE A 27 55.43 51.01 -69.07
N ALA A 28 56.37 51.32 -68.15
CA ALA A 28 56.03 51.59 -66.74
C ALA A 28 55.24 52.89 -66.61
N LYS A 29 54.23 52.94 -65.74
CA LYS A 29 53.35 54.13 -65.57
C LYS A 29 53.19 54.50 -64.10
N ALA A 30 53.62 55.69 -63.71
CA ALA A 30 53.40 56.26 -62.38
C ALA A 30 52.40 57.41 -62.44
N LYS A 31 51.14 57.11 -62.08
CA LYS A 31 49.99 58.03 -62.14
C LYS A 31 49.71 58.74 -60.81
N ALA A 32 50.08 58.13 -59.69
CA ALA A 32 49.88 58.71 -58.37
C ALA A 32 50.94 59.77 -58.03
N ARG A 33 50.56 60.80 -57.26
CA ARG A 33 51.51 61.81 -56.76
C ARG A 33 52.52 61.14 -55.82
N SER A 34 53.81 61.39 -56.04
CA SER A 34 54.90 60.70 -55.35
C SER A 34 54.89 59.16 -55.49
N GLY A 35 54.18 58.60 -56.47
CA GLY A 35 54.15 57.15 -56.73
C GLY A 35 55.34 56.68 -57.58
N VAL A 36 55.75 55.43 -57.40
CA VAL A 36 56.92 54.86 -58.11
C VAL A 36 56.54 53.55 -58.79
N ALA A 37 56.61 53.48 -60.12
CA ALA A 37 56.42 52.26 -60.89
C ALA A 37 57.77 51.68 -61.32
N ILE A 38 58.09 50.46 -60.89
CA ILE A 38 59.38 49.79 -61.15
C ILE A 38 59.16 48.50 -61.93
N GLY A 39 59.87 48.35 -63.04
CA GLY A 39 59.81 47.19 -63.93
C GLY A 39 58.89 47.40 -65.13
N SER A 40 59.11 46.59 -66.16
CA SER A 40 58.35 46.67 -67.41
C SER A 40 56.84 46.53 -67.16
N SER A 41 56.05 47.45 -67.73
CA SER A 41 54.59 47.49 -67.64
C SER A 41 53.99 47.65 -66.24
N SER A 42 54.80 47.99 -65.22
CA SER A 42 54.30 48.27 -63.87
C SER A 42 53.44 49.53 -63.84
N LEU A 43 52.46 49.57 -62.93
CA LEU A 43 51.52 50.68 -62.77
C LEU A 43 51.45 51.09 -61.30
N ALA A 44 51.84 52.33 -60.99
CA ALA A 44 51.71 52.96 -59.67
C ALA A 44 50.62 54.04 -59.71
N ASP A 45 49.40 53.66 -59.34
CA ASP A 45 48.19 54.51 -59.36
C ASP A 45 47.52 54.66 -57.99
N ARG A 46 48.14 54.10 -56.93
CA ARG A 46 47.67 54.22 -55.56
C ARG A 46 48.21 55.48 -54.90
N GLU A 47 47.31 56.41 -54.57
CA GLU A 47 47.60 57.73 -53.99
C GLU A 47 47.96 57.69 -52.50
N LYS A 48 48.52 58.81 -52.01
CA LYS A 48 48.66 59.09 -50.57
C LYS A 48 47.32 58.90 -49.85
N GLY A 49 47.37 58.40 -48.62
CA GLY A 49 46.20 58.21 -47.76
C GLY A 49 45.43 56.92 -48.04
N SER A 50 45.94 56.09 -48.94
CA SER A 50 45.40 54.74 -49.15
C SER A 50 45.48 53.92 -47.87
N ILE A 51 44.38 53.25 -47.53
CA ILE A 51 44.21 52.45 -46.31
C ILE A 51 44.65 51.01 -46.57
N GLY A 52 45.39 50.42 -45.63
CA GLY A 52 45.82 49.03 -45.65
C GLY A 52 44.67 48.04 -45.55
N TYR A 53 44.91 46.79 -45.96
CA TYR A 53 43.92 45.72 -45.83
C TYR A 53 43.60 45.46 -44.35
N LEU A 54 42.31 45.37 -44.02
CA LEU A 54 41.79 45.17 -42.65
C LEU A 54 42.25 46.22 -41.62
N ALA A 55 42.62 47.42 -42.04
CA ALA A 55 43.01 48.48 -41.11
C ALA A 55 41.88 48.93 -40.15
N GLY A 56 40.62 48.65 -40.49
CA GLY A 56 39.47 49.13 -39.72
C GLY A 56 39.46 50.65 -39.64
N GLU A 57 39.36 51.19 -38.42
CA GLU A 57 39.40 52.64 -38.14
C GLU A 57 40.83 53.18 -37.92
N ASN A 58 41.88 52.35 -38.03
CA ASN A 58 43.26 52.80 -37.80
C ASN A 58 43.72 53.77 -38.89
N THR A 59 44.20 54.94 -38.47
CA THR A 59 44.67 56.01 -39.35
C THR A 59 46.14 56.36 -39.18
N SER A 60 46.87 55.63 -38.32
CA SER A 60 48.31 55.83 -38.15
C SER A 60 49.10 55.47 -39.42
N GLU A 61 50.34 55.92 -39.47
CA GLU A 61 51.29 55.70 -40.55
C GLU A 61 51.61 54.21 -40.80
N VAL A 62 51.39 53.35 -39.80
CA VAL A 62 51.49 51.89 -39.93
C VAL A 62 50.40 51.34 -40.87
N TRP A 63 49.18 51.89 -40.80
CA TRP A 63 48.01 51.38 -41.51
C TRP A 63 47.59 52.22 -42.71
N LYS A 64 47.97 53.50 -42.76
CA LYS A 64 47.58 54.46 -43.80
C LYS A 64 48.81 55.09 -44.44
N ALA A 65 48.92 54.94 -45.76
CA ALA A 65 50.08 55.41 -46.51
C ALA A 65 50.22 56.94 -46.43
N THR A 66 51.43 57.42 -46.12
CA THR A 66 51.74 58.86 -46.06
C THR A 66 52.17 59.46 -47.41
N LYS A 67 52.47 58.61 -48.40
CA LYS A 67 52.90 58.93 -49.77
C LYS A 67 52.26 57.98 -50.81
N GLY A 68 52.42 58.28 -52.10
CA GLY A 68 52.02 57.40 -53.18
C GLY A 68 52.77 56.06 -53.14
N ALA A 69 52.15 54.99 -53.65
CA ALA A 69 52.72 53.64 -53.54
C ALA A 69 53.89 53.39 -54.51
N ILE A 70 54.79 52.50 -54.09
CA ILE A 70 55.72 51.82 -54.99
C ILE A 70 55.00 50.59 -55.57
N SER A 71 55.03 50.42 -56.89
CA SER A 71 54.43 49.30 -57.59
C SER A 71 55.45 48.58 -58.46
N VAL A 72 55.57 47.27 -58.26
CA VAL A 72 56.43 46.37 -59.05
C VAL A 72 55.65 45.54 -60.07
N GLY A 73 54.37 45.84 -60.28
CA GLY A 73 53.49 45.06 -61.13
C GLY A 73 52.30 45.86 -61.65
N ASN A 74 51.31 45.16 -62.20
CA ASN A 74 50.12 45.77 -62.78
C ASN A 74 48.91 44.86 -62.56
N LYS A 75 48.05 45.24 -61.61
CA LYS A 75 46.84 44.48 -61.24
C LYS A 75 45.91 44.30 -62.45
N GLY A 76 45.68 45.35 -63.23
CA GLY A 76 44.79 45.30 -64.40
C GLY A 76 45.29 44.35 -65.50
N LYS A 77 46.62 44.17 -65.60
CA LYS A 77 47.25 43.25 -66.55
C LYS A 77 47.68 41.90 -65.94
N LYS A 78 47.39 41.66 -64.66
CA LYS A 78 47.83 40.48 -63.88
C LYS A 78 49.35 40.26 -63.90
N TYR A 79 50.14 41.33 -64.03
CA TYR A 79 51.60 41.24 -63.92
C TYR A 79 52.01 41.36 -62.46
N THR A 80 52.66 40.33 -61.95
CA THR A 80 53.25 40.29 -60.61
C THR A 80 54.74 40.01 -60.70
N ARG A 81 55.47 40.35 -59.65
CA ARG A 81 56.90 40.06 -59.50
C ARG A 81 57.16 39.62 -58.07
N GLN A 82 58.12 38.71 -57.91
CA GLN A 82 58.68 38.42 -56.59
C GLN A 82 59.65 39.54 -56.20
N ILE A 83 59.67 39.87 -54.91
CA ILE A 83 60.70 40.71 -54.30
C ILE A 83 61.55 39.77 -53.46
N THR A 84 62.78 39.50 -53.88
CA THR A 84 63.68 38.53 -53.24
C THR A 84 64.76 39.24 -52.42
N GLY A 85 65.40 38.52 -51.48
CA GLY A 85 66.41 39.10 -50.59
C GLY A 85 65.85 39.96 -49.45
N VAL A 86 64.56 39.83 -49.15
CA VAL A 86 63.90 40.55 -48.05
C VAL A 86 64.20 39.87 -46.71
N ALA A 87 65.00 40.54 -45.87
CA ALA A 87 65.22 40.13 -44.48
C ALA A 87 63.91 40.21 -43.67
N ALA A 88 63.85 39.53 -42.52
CA ALA A 88 62.68 39.59 -41.65
C ALA A 88 62.48 41.02 -41.13
N GLY A 89 61.25 41.52 -41.20
CA GLY A 89 60.91 42.84 -40.67
C GLY A 89 61.08 42.91 -39.15
N THR A 90 61.54 44.06 -38.67
CA THR A 90 61.72 44.39 -37.24
C THR A 90 60.69 45.41 -36.76
N GLU A 91 60.46 46.46 -37.54
CA GLU A 91 59.48 47.51 -37.24
C GLU A 91 58.11 47.20 -37.87
N ASP A 92 57.03 47.81 -37.37
CA ASP A 92 55.66 47.57 -37.83
C ASP A 92 55.42 47.89 -39.32
N THR A 93 56.28 48.73 -39.91
CA THR A 93 56.22 49.13 -41.33
C THR A 93 57.17 48.37 -42.23
N ASP A 94 57.93 47.40 -41.71
CA ASP A 94 58.83 46.59 -42.51
C ASP A 94 58.07 45.54 -43.34
N ALA A 95 58.65 45.13 -44.46
CA ALA A 95 58.10 44.04 -45.25
C ALA A 95 58.24 42.70 -44.53
N VAL A 96 57.15 41.92 -44.51
CA VAL A 96 57.14 40.55 -43.99
C VAL A 96 57.66 39.58 -45.05
N ASN A 97 58.62 38.74 -44.69
CA ASN A 97 59.09 37.67 -45.58
C ASN A 97 58.32 36.34 -45.37
N VAL A 98 58.52 35.38 -46.28
CA VAL A 98 57.79 34.09 -46.24
C VAL A 98 58.12 33.26 -44.99
N ALA A 99 59.32 33.43 -44.41
CA ALA A 99 59.69 32.71 -43.19
C ALA A 99 58.87 33.17 -41.97
N GLN A 100 58.63 34.48 -41.83
CA GLN A 100 57.75 35.02 -40.79
C GLN A 100 56.30 34.53 -40.96
N LEU A 101 55.78 34.47 -42.18
CA LEU A 101 54.42 33.94 -42.45
C LEU A 101 54.30 32.45 -42.11
N LYS A 102 55.29 31.63 -42.51
CA LYS A 102 55.34 30.21 -42.14
C LYS A 102 55.43 30.00 -40.63
N ALA A 103 56.13 30.88 -39.91
CA ALA A 103 56.15 30.83 -38.45
C ALA A 103 54.75 31.09 -37.84
N VAL A 104 53.95 31.97 -38.44
CA VAL A 104 52.55 32.19 -38.03
C VAL A 104 51.67 30.97 -38.37
N GLU A 105 51.82 30.38 -39.55
CA GLU A 105 51.12 29.13 -39.92
C GLU A 105 51.41 28.00 -38.92
N GLY A 106 52.68 27.88 -38.48
CA GLY A 106 53.08 26.97 -37.42
C GLY A 106 52.35 27.25 -36.09
N LYS A 107 52.24 28.53 -35.70
CA LYS A 107 51.49 28.93 -34.49
C LYS A 107 50.00 28.62 -34.60
N ILE A 108 49.37 28.85 -35.75
CA ILE A 108 47.95 28.55 -35.98
C ILE A 108 47.69 27.05 -35.86
N THR A 109 48.55 26.25 -36.49
CA THR A 109 48.48 24.78 -36.41
C THR A 109 48.63 24.32 -34.97
N GLN A 110 49.62 24.87 -34.24
CA GLN A 110 49.82 24.59 -32.82
C GLN A 110 48.58 24.94 -31.99
N THR A 111 47.97 26.11 -32.20
CA THR A 111 46.73 26.51 -31.52
C THR A 111 45.59 25.54 -31.80
N GLY A 112 45.42 25.10 -33.06
CA GLY A 112 44.40 24.12 -33.43
C GLY A 112 44.60 22.77 -32.74
N THR A 113 45.84 22.29 -32.69
CA THR A 113 46.19 21.07 -31.95
C THR A 113 45.98 21.23 -30.44
N GLU A 114 46.32 22.39 -29.86
CA GLU A 114 46.15 22.62 -28.43
C GLU A 114 44.67 22.70 -28.04
N ALA A 115 43.85 23.39 -28.83
CA ALA A 115 42.40 23.47 -28.62
C ALA A 115 41.74 22.07 -28.58
N GLN A 116 42.23 21.12 -29.38
CA GLN A 116 41.74 19.74 -29.38
C GLN A 116 42.04 18.97 -28.09
N LYS A 117 43.06 19.35 -27.32
CA LYS A 117 43.43 18.67 -26.06
C LYS A 117 42.52 19.03 -24.89
N HIS A 118 41.83 20.18 -24.94
CA HIS A 118 41.04 20.67 -23.81
C HIS A 118 39.64 20.02 -23.70
N THR A 119 39.22 19.20 -24.67
CA THR A 119 37.96 18.44 -24.59
C THR A 119 38.22 17.08 -23.97
N SER A 120 37.98 16.94 -22.67
CA SER A 120 38.01 15.65 -21.99
C SER A 120 36.71 15.43 -21.21
N VAL A 121 36.10 14.26 -21.43
CA VAL A 121 34.97 13.77 -20.64
C VAL A 121 35.37 12.40 -20.12
N ALA A 122 35.45 12.28 -18.80
CA ALA A 122 35.77 11.02 -18.15
C ALA A 122 34.51 10.45 -17.52
N ALA A 123 34.30 9.15 -17.71
CA ALA A 123 33.31 8.39 -16.98
C ALA A 123 33.72 8.29 -15.50
N GLY A 124 32.79 8.61 -14.61
CA GLY A 124 32.86 8.20 -13.20
C GLY A 124 32.28 6.80 -13.04
N THR A 125 32.44 6.19 -11.86
CA THR A 125 32.11 4.78 -11.62
C THR A 125 30.68 4.38 -12.04
N ASN A 126 29.68 5.23 -11.77
CA ASN A 126 28.26 4.92 -12.03
C ASN A 126 27.72 5.50 -13.32
N ILE A 127 28.60 6.08 -14.13
CA ILE A 127 28.24 6.88 -15.28
C ILE A 127 29.01 6.34 -16.47
N SER A 128 28.31 5.78 -17.44
CA SER A 128 28.90 5.41 -18.72
C SER A 128 29.00 6.62 -19.62
N VAL A 129 30.16 6.82 -20.25
CA VAL A 129 30.40 7.85 -21.25
C VAL A 129 30.95 7.18 -22.50
N THR A 130 30.22 7.26 -23.61
CA THR A 130 30.62 6.67 -24.90
C THR A 130 30.63 7.73 -25.98
N GLU A 131 31.65 7.76 -26.83
CA GLU A 131 31.66 8.65 -28.01
C GLU A 131 30.50 8.28 -28.95
N ASP A 132 29.71 9.27 -29.35
CA ASP A 132 28.49 9.15 -30.13
C ASP A 132 28.59 10.04 -31.38
N GLY A 133 29.65 9.80 -32.16
CA GLY A 133 29.95 10.50 -33.41
C GLY A 133 30.36 11.96 -33.23
N THR A 134 30.04 12.78 -34.24
CA THR A 134 30.31 14.22 -34.26
C THR A 134 29.04 15.03 -34.12
N ASN A 135 29.14 16.17 -33.43
CA ASN A 135 28.09 17.17 -33.42
C ASN A 135 28.03 17.93 -34.77
N ASN A 136 27.03 18.82 -34.92
CA ASN A 136 26.82 19.60 -36.15
C ASN A 136 27.97 20.57 -36.51
N GLU A 137 28.87 20.82 -35.57
CA GLU A 137 30.03 21.71 -35.73
C GLU A 137 31.33 20.92 -35.97
N GLY A 138 31.25 19.60 -36.09
CA GLY A 138 32.39 18.70 -36.35
C GLY A 138 33.19 18.33 -35.09
N GLY A 139 32.74 18.70 -33.89
CA GLY A 139 33.34 18.29 -32.61
C GLY A 139 32.89 16.90 -32.15
N LYS A 140 33.67 16.23 -31.31
CA LYS A 140 33.30 14.94 -30.69
C LYS A 140 32.03 15.09 -29.84
N ASN A 141 31.12 14.14 -29.95
CA ASN A 141 29.91 14.04 -29.14
C ASN A 141 30.00 12.84 -28.18
N TYR A 142 29.44 12.94 -26.98
CA TYR A 142 29.48 11.88 -25.97
C TYR A 142 28.09 11.60 -25.41
N LYS A 143 27.68 10.32 -25.44
CA LYS A 143 26.49 9.84 -24.74
C LYS A 143 26.84 9.51 -23.30
N VAL A 144 26.17 10.18 -22.37
CA VAL A 144 26.30 9.93 -20.92
C VAL A 144 25.05 9.18 -20.44
N SER A 145 25.23 8.03 -19.80
CA SER A 145 24.12 7.22 -19.27
C SER A 145 24.43 6.81 -17.85
N LEU A 146 23.38 6.53 -17.09
CA LEU A 146 23.55 5.70 -15.92
C LEU A 146 24.23 4.42 -16.38
N ALA A 147 25.32 4.05 -15.72
CA ALA A 147 25.86 2.74 -15.95
C ALA A 147 24.74 1.72 -15.69
N LYS A 148 24.77 0.61 -16.42
CA LYS A 148 23.84 -0.50 -16.19
C LYS A 148 23.84 -0.91 -14.71
N ASP A 149 24.98 -0.69 -14.06
CA ASP A 149 25.25 -0.99 -12.66
C ASP A 149 25.62 0.29 -11.88
N ILE A 150 25.22 0.38 -10.61
CA ILE A 150 25.45 1.54 -9.72
C ILE A 150 26.25 1.11 -8.49
N ASP A 151 27.45 1.66 -8.37
CA ASP A 151 28.40 1.56 -7.26
C ASP A 151 28.56 2.91 -6.52
N LEU A 152 27.86 3.05 -5.40
CA LEU A 152 27.87 4.30 -4.62
C LEU A 152 29.15 4.49 -3.78
N GLY A 153 30.06 3.52 -3.72
CA GLY A 153 31.28 3.58 -2.93
C GLY A 153 31.09 3.38 -1.42
N ALA A 154 32.18 3.51 -0.65
CA ALA A 154 32.26 3.06 0.75
C ALA A 154 31.33 3.79 1.73
N ASP A 155 31.09 5.09 1.53
CA ASP A 155 30.11 5.89 2.30
C ASP A 155 28.82 6.13 1.50
N GLY A 156 28.70 5.45 0.37
CA GLY A 156 27.60 5.54 -0.55
C GLY A 156 26.41 4.73 -0.10
N SER A 157 25.48 5.34 0.61
CA SER A 157 24.23 4.69 0.93
C SER A 157 23.15 4.98 -0.11
N ILE A 158 22.40 3.96 -0.52
CA ILE A 158 20.97 4.15 -0.75
C ILE A 158 20.31 3.99 0.60
N LYS A 159 19.69 5.02 1.13
CA LYS A 159 18.70 4.81 2.19
C LYS A 159 17.54 3.98 1.59
N ALA A 160 17.59 2.66 1.82
CA ALA A 160 16.65 1.65 1.33
C ALA A 160 16.52 0.40 2.26
N GLY A 161 16.80 0.53 3.57
CA GLY A 161 16.34 -0.33 4.68
C GLY A 161 16.31 -1.87 4.51
N ASN A 162 15.35 -2.53 5.17
CA ASN A 162 15.04 -3.96 4.96
C ASN A 162 14.28 -4.21 3.65
N THR A 163 14.39 -3.30 2.70
CA THR A 163 13.41 -3.06 1.67
C THR A 163 13.88 -3.69 0.36
N THR A 164 13.08 -4.60 -0.18
CA THR A 164 13.16 -5.02 -1.58
C THR A 164 12.29 -4.09 -2.41
N ILE A 165 12.76 -3.63 -3.57
CA ILE A 165 11.93 -2.95 -4.59
C ILE A 165 12.14 -3.71 -5.89
N ASN A 166 11.11 -4.41 -6.34
CA ASN A 166 11.14 -5.18 -7.57
C ASN A 166 9.81 -5.06 -8.31
N ASN A 167 9.61 -5.92 -9.31
CA ASN A 167 8.35 -5.96 -10.06
C ASN A 167 7.14 -6.37 -9.19
N ASP A 168 7.40 -7.12 -8.10
CA ASP A 168 6.37 -7.59 -7.18
C ASP A 168 6.06 -6.57 -6.07
N GLY A 169 6.85 -5.49 -5.98
CA GLY A 169 6.61 -4.34 -5.10
C GLY A 169 7.71 -4.14 -4.06
N LEU A 170 7.29 -3.66 -2.89
CA LEU A 170 8.12 -3.35 -1.73
C LEU A 170 8.01 -4.45 -0.68
N THR A 171 9.09 -5.03 -0.21
CA THR A 171 9.00 -5.97 0.93
C THR A 171 10.02 -5.63 2.00
N VAL A 172 9.58 -5.62 3.26
CA VAL A 172 10.44 -5.61 4.45
C VAL A 172 10.30 -6.94 5.18
N GLN A 173 11.32 -7.78 5.07
CA GLN A 173 11.28 -9.14 5.64
C GLN A 173 11.01 -9.14 7.15
N GLY A 174 10.13 -10.05 7.59
CA GLY A 174 9.72 -10.14 9.01
C GLY A 174 8.99 -8.89 9.52
N GLY A 175 8.77 -7.93 8.63
CA GLY A 175 8.11 -6.68 8.85
C GLY A 175 7.07 -6.45 7.76
N PRO A 176 6.74 -5.19 7.50
CA PRO A 176 5.70 -4.90 6.55
C PRO A 176 6.10 -5.23 5.10
N SER A 177 5.14 -5.58 4.27
CA SER A 177 5.32 -5.59 2.82
C SER A 177 4.20 -4.81 2.15
N VAL A 178 4.44 -4.39 0.92
CA VAL A 178 3.50 -3.78 -0.02
C VAL A 178 3.76 -4.45 -1.35
N THR A 179 3.03 -5.50 -1.64
CA THR A 179 3.15 -6.25 -2.89
C THR A 179 1.91 -6.08 -3.75
N THR A 180 1.86 -6.74 -4.90
CA THR A 180 0.64 -6.85 -5.72
C THR A 180 -0.53 -7.49 -4.98
N ASP A 181 -0.25 -8.27 -3.94
CA ASP A 181 -1.26 -8.98 -3.15
C ASP A 181 -1.83 -8.10 -2.01
N GLY A 182 -1.25 -6.92 -1.79
CA GLY A 182 -1.69 -5.95 -0.78
C GLY A 182 -0.63 -5.67 0.28
N ILE A 183 -1.08 -5.28 1.48
CA ILE A 183 -0.21 -4.85 2.59
C ILE A 183 -0.23 -5.91 3.68
N ASP A 184 0.94 -6.43 4.03
CA ASP A 184 1.15 -7.24 5.23
C ASP A 184 1.96 -6.40 6.22
N ALA A 185 1.61 -6.43 7.52
CA ALA A 185 2.40 -5.76 8.56
C ALA A 185 3.44 -6.69 9.21
N GLY A 186 3.45 -7.97 8.83
CA GLY A 186 4.38 -8.96 9.34
C GLY A 186 4.18 -9.27 10.82
N LYS A 187 2.92 -9.30 11.30
CA LYS A 187 2.55 -9.49 12.72
C LYS A 187 3.03 -8.39 13.68
N ASN A 188 3.50 -7.26 13.16
CA ASN A 188 3.86 -6.11 13.98
C ASN A 188 2.62 -5.31 14.35
N VAL A 189 2.70 -4.60 15.49
CA VAL A 189 1.69 -3.61 15.83
C VAL A 189 1.77 -2.48 14.81
N ILE A 190 0.68 -2.27 14.10
CA ILE A 190 0.49 -1.07 13.31
C ILE A 190 0.17 0.03 14.30
N THR A 191 1.21 0.77 14.70
CA THR A 191 1.04 1.92 15.58
C THR A 191 0.55 3.12 14.79
N ASN A 192 -0.12 4.04 15.48
CA ASN A 192 -0.62 5.30 14.92
C ASN A 192 -1.73 5.13 13.85
N VAL A 193 -2.64 4.16 14.04
CA VAL A 193 -3.86 4.00 13.22
C VAL A 193 -5.01 4.83 13.82
N ALA A 194 -5.59 5.75 13.02
CA ALA A 194 -6.71 6.62 13.42
C ALA A 194 -8.07 5.88 13.48
N ALA A 195 -9.10 6.49 14.10
CA ALA A 195 -10.44 5.90 14.16
C ALA A 195 -11.12 5.93 12.78
N GLY A 196 -11.65 4.79 12.36
CA GLY A 196 -12.36 4.67 11.09
C GLY A 196 -13.66 5.48 11.10
N THR A 197 -13.96 6.15 9.98
CA THR A 197 -15.19 6.96 9.78
C THR A 197 -16.01 6.51 8.58
N LYS A 198 -15.36 5.88 7.60
CA LYS A 198 -16.00 5.26 6.44
C LYS A 198 -16.13 3.76 6.68
N ASP A 199 -17.11 3.19 6.00
CA ASP A 199 -17.40 1.76 6.06
C ASP A 199 -16.20 0.86 5.68
N THR A 200 -15.18 1.39 4.99
CA THR A 200 -13.98 0.66 4.52
C THR A 200 -12.70 0.95 5.31
N ASP A 201 -12.76 1.78 6.34
CA ASP A 201 -11.57 2.13 7.12
C ASP A 201 -11.19 1.02 8.11
N ALA A 202 -9.91 0.99 8.53
CA ALA A 202 -9.50 0.15 9.65
C ALA A 202 -10.05 0.71 10.99
N VAL A 203 -10.70 -0.14 11.79
CA VAL A 203 -11.18 0.18 13.15
C VAL A 203 -10.03 0.02 14.16
N ASN A 204 -9.86 0.98 15.08
CA ASN A 204 -8.80 0.92 16.09
C ASN A 204 -9.27 0.39 17.47
N VAL A 205 -8.34 0.23 18.42
CA VAL A 205 -8.63 -0.38 19.73
C VAL A 205 -9.62 0.43 20.59
N SER A 206 -9.71 1.76 20.43
CA SER A 206 -10.69 2.56 21.19
C SER A 206 -12.13 2.27 20.81
N GLN A 207 -12.40 2.09 19.51
CA GLN A 207 -13.72 1.74 19.01
C GLN A 207 -14.13 0.33 19.50
N LEU A 208 -13.20 -0.61 19.64
CA LEU A 208 -13.48 -1.95 20.17
C LEU A 208 -13.82 -1.95 21.67
N LYS A 209 -13.16 -1.10 22.48
CA LYS A 209 -13.42 -1.02 23.93
C LYS A 209 -14.83 -0.51 24.25
N ALA A 210 -15.34 0.48 23.51
CA ALA A 210 -16.70 0.98 23.68
C ALA A 210 -17.77 -0.11 23.53
N VAL A 211 -17.50 -1.12 22.69
CA VAL A 211 -18.40 -2.27 22.51
C VAL A 211 -18.27 -3.30 23.63
N GLN A 212 -17.05 -3.52 24.16
CA GLN A 212 -16.82 -4.50 25.24
C GLN A 212 -17.57 -4.14 26.53
N GLU A 213 -17.71 -2.86 26.87
CA GLU A 213 -18.47 -2.40 28.04
C GLU A 213 -19.96 -2.77 27.95
N ILE A 214 -20.55 -2.56 26.77
CA ILE A 214 -21.96 -2.89 26.52
C ILE A 214 -22.19 -4.41 26.66
N ALA A 215 -21.22 -5.23 26.23
CA ALA A 215 -21.33 -6.69 26.24
C ALA A 215 -21.08 -7.34 27.62
N ALA A 216 -20.35 -6.68 28.52
CA ALA A 216 -19.97 -7.24 29.81
C ALA A 216 -21.08 -7.17 30.89
N ALA A 217 -22.17 -6.45 30.65
CA ALA A 217 -23.30 -6.38 31.57
C ALA A 217 -23.97 -7.78 31.73
N LYS A 218 -23.90 -8.39 32.92
CA LYS A 218 -24.41 -9.75 33.21
C LYS A 218 -25.73 -9.74 33.98
N THR A 219 -26.61 -10.67 33.61
CA THR A 219 -27.81 -11.06 34.37
C THR A 219 -27.55 -12.37 35.15
N THR A 220 -27.77 -12.40 36.47
CA THR A 220 -27.51 -13.56 37.37
C THR A 220 -28.79 -14.15 37.97
N ILE A 221 -28.86 -15.48 38.07
CA ILE A 221 -29.98 -16.23 38.66
C ILE A 221 -29.41 -17.38 39.53
N GLU A 222 -29.85 -17.51 40.78
CA GLU A 222 -29.33 -18.49 41.77
C GLU A 222 -30.39 -19.54 42.14
N ALA A 223 -29.96 -20.78 42.40
CA ALA A 223 -30.85 -21.91 42.71
C ALA A 223 -31.11 -22.02 44.22
N GLY A 224 -32.36 -22.33 44.61
CA GLY A 224 -32.73 -22.69 45.98
C GLY A 224 -32.95 -24.20 46.16
N ASP A 225 -33.37 -24.63 47.35
CA ASP A 225 -33.61 -26.05 47.68
C ASP A 225 -34.60 -26.72 46.71
N ASN A 226 -34.34 -27.98 46.35
CA ASN A 226 -35.09 -28.81 45.39
C ASN A 226 -35.21 -28.24 43.96
N ILE A 227 -34.58 -27.09 43.68
CA ILE A 227 -34.52 -26.49 42.36
C ILE A 227 -33.15 -26.72 41.78
N LYS A 228 -33.14 -27.32 40.60
CA LYS A 228 -31.98 -27.40 39.75
C LYS A 228 -32.05 -26.29 38.72
N VAL A 229 -31.20 -25.28 38.90
CA VAL A 229 -30.92 -24.32 37.82
C VAL A 229 -29.82 -24.91 36.96
N GLU A 230 -30.18 -25.16 35.72
CA GLU A 230 -29.31 -25.61 34.66
C GLU A 230 -29.18 -24.53 33.61
N LYS A 231 -28.11 -24.61 32.83
CA LYS A 231 -27.98 -23.76 31.65
C LYS A 231 -29.07 -24.14 30.63
N GLY A 232 -29.73 -23.13 30.08
CA GLY A 232 -30.74 -23.32 29.04
C GLY A 232 -30.12 -23.59 27.67
N SER A 233 -30.94 -24.07 26.75
CA SER A 233 -30.48 -24.49 25.42
C SER A 233 -30.01 -23.32 24.53
N ALA A 234 -30.30 -22.08 24.91
CA ALA A 234 -29.86 -20.90 24.19
C ALA A 234 -28.74 -20.17 24.96
N LYS A 235 -27.86 -19.48 24.21
CA LYS A 235 -26.76 -18.72 24.80
C LYS A 235 -27.33 -17.60 25.68
N GLY A 236 -26.99 -17.63 26.96
CA GLY A 236 -27.50 -16.68 27.96
C GLY A 236 -28.86 -17.06 28.55
N SER A 237 -29.43 -18.22 28.22
CA SER A 237 -30.66 -18.72 28.85
C SER A 237 -30.39 -19.74 29.96
N TYR A 238 -31.40 -19.94 30.81
CA TYR A 238 -31.36 -20.84 31.96
C TYR A 238 -32.57 -21.77 31.93
N LYS A 239 -32.35 -23.07 32.17
CA LYS A 239 -33.37 -24.09 32.33
C LYS A 239 -33.50 -24.38 33.81
N ILE A 240 -34.70 -24.21 34.37
CA ILE A 240 -34.94 -24.38 35.80
C ILE A 240 -35.88 -25.57 35.95
N SER A 241 -35.49 -26.57 36.74
CA SER A 241 -36.22 -27.82 36.94
C SER A 241 -36.31 -28.15 38.44
N ALA A 242 -37.26 -28.97 38.86
CA ALA A 242 -37.30 -29.50 40.23
C ALA A 242 -36.68 -30.91 40.29
N THR A 243 -35.94 -31.24 41.34
CA THR A 243 -35.32 -32.57 41.56
C THR A 243 -35.76 -33.17 42.90
N ASP A 244 -35.74 -34.51 43.01
CA ASP A 244 -36.08 -35.29 44.21
C ASP A 244 -37.47 -35.02 44.81
N THR A 245 -38.49 -34.96 43.95
CA THR A 245 -39.90 -34.86 44.37
C THR A 245 -40.46 -36.20 44.88
N THR A 246 -39.66 -36.98 45.63
CA THR A 246 -40.15 -38.12 46.43
C THR A 246 -40.45 -37.63 47.84
N LEU A 247 -41.51 -38.15 48.46
CA LEU A 247 -41.74 -38.00 49.89
C LEU A 247 -40.60 -38.72 50.61
N GLN A 248 -39.58 -37.98 51.01
CA GLN A 248 -38.37 -38.55 51.61
C GLN A 248 -38.70 -39.35 52.88
N LYS A 249 -37.93 -40.40 53.16
CA LYS A 249 -37.94 -41.13 54.44
C LYS A 249 -37.46 -40.17 55.55
N GLY A 250 -38.38 -39.38 56.11
CA GLY A 250 -38.11 -38.20 56.96
C GLY A 250 -37.53 -37.07 56.10
N ASN A 251 -38.08 -35.85 55.99
CA ASN A 251 -38.67 -34.93 56.95
C ASN A 251 -39.40 -33.83 56.10
N ASN A 252 -40.64 -33.36 56.31
CA ASN A 252 -41.38 -33.05 57.55
C ASN A 252 -42.91 -32.91 57.34
N ALA A 253 -43.52 -33.77 56.53
CA ALA A 253 -44.98 -33.97 56.66
C ALA A 253 -45.32 -35.40 56.32
N LEU A 254 -45.11 -35.85 55.08
CA LEU A 254 -45.57 -37.15 54.61
C LEU A 254 -44.38 -38.01 54.15
N SER A 255 -44.31 -39.27 54.57
CA SER A 255 -43.22 -40.20 54.23
C SER A 255 -43.72 -41.64 54.09
N LEU A 256 -43.06 -42.47 53.28
CA LEU A 256 -43.41 -43.89 53.11
C LEU A 256 -42.33 -44.79 53.75
N ASN A 257 -42.73 -45.68 54.66
CA ASN A 257 -41.84 -46.65 55.29
C ASN A 257 -42.46 -48.05 55.21
N GLY A 258 -41.97 -48.85 54.25
CA GLY A 258 -42.60 -50.13 53.90
C GLY A 258 -44.04 -49.91 53.43
N SER A 259 -44.98 -50.64 54.02
CA SER A 259 -46.43 -50.54 53.75
C SER A 259 -47.11 -49.34 54.42
N LYS A 260 -46.39 -48.55 55.24
CA LYS A 260 -47.00 -47.45 56.04
C LYS A 260 -46.72 -46.08 55.46
N LEU A 261 -47.79 -45.33 55.18
CA LEU A 261 -47.75 -43.90 54.89
C LEU A 261 -47.80 -43.11 56.20
N ASN A 262 -46.68 -42.49 56.57
CA ASN A 262 -46.52 -41.76 57.83
C ASN A 262 -46.66 -40.26 57.64
N LEU A 263 -47.42 -39.61 58.52
CA LEU A 263 -47.52 -38.18 58.71
C LEU A 263 -46.76 -37.79 59.99
N SER A 264 -45.82 -36.85 59.91
CA SER A 264 -45.19 -36.24 61.08
C SER A 264 -45.19 -34.73 60.93
N VAL A 265 -45.87 -34.05 61.84
CA VAL A 265 -45.95 -32.58 61.89
C VAL A 265 -45.56 -32.10 63.29
N LYS A 266 -44.88 -30.96 63.40
CA LYS A 266 -44.64 -30.34 64.71
C LYS A 266 -45.79 -29.40 65.04
N ASP A 267 -46.28 -29.46 66.27
CA ASP A 267 -47.22 -28.46 66.77
C ASP A 267 -46.54 -27.09 66.92
N THR A 268 -47.30 -26.04 67.24
CA THR A 268 -46.78 -24.68 67.42
C THR A 268 -45.80 -24.53 68.59
N LYS A 269 -45.64 -25.56 69.43
CA LYS A 269 -44.69 -25.63 70.54
C LYS A 269 -43.47 -26.48 70.23
N GLY A 270 -43.40 -27.04 69.02
CA GLY A 270 -42.27 -27.86 68.55
C GLY A 270 -42.35 -29.34 68.92
N ASN A 271 -43.46 -29.82 69.50
CA ASN A 271 -43.65 -31.24 69.79
C ASN A 271 -44.06 -31.99 68.51
N GLU A 272 -43.49 -33.17 68.27
CA GLU A 272 -43.89 -34.00 67.13
C GLU A 272 -45.23 -34.68 67.36
N VAL A 273 -46.15 -34.49 66.43
CA VAL A 273 -47.40 -35.20 66.28
C VAL A 273 -47.26 -36.11 65.07
N THR A 274 -47.27 -37.42 65.32
CA THR A 274 -47.09 -38.44 64.30
C THR A 274 -48.35 -39.28 64.11
N GLY A 275 -48.67 -39.64 62.88
CA GLY A 275 -49.70 -40.61 62.53
C GLY A 275 -49.21 -41.49 61.37
N SER A 276 -49.74 -42.71 61.25
CA SER A 276 -49.41 -43.58 60.13
C SER A 276 -50.63 -44.34 59.67
N VAL A 277 -50.80 -44.49 58.36
CA VAL A 277 -51.77 -45.39 57.75
C VAL A 277 -51.03 -46.59 57.20
N ASP A 278 -51.37 -47.79 57.66
CA ASP A 278 -50.93 -49.02 56.98
C ASP A 278 -51.79 -49.22 55.74
N LEU A 279 -51.13 -49.30 54.58
CA LEU A 279 -51.80 -49.42 53.30
C LEU A 279 -52.43 -50.80 53.10
N GLU A 280 -51.99 -51.81 53.87
CA GLU A 280 -52.60 -53.15 53.85
C GLU A 280 -53.95 -53.19 54.60
N ASP A 281 -54.13 -52.37 55.64
CA ASP A 281 -55.40 -52.29 56.39
C ASP A 281 -56.53 -51.67 55.55
N LEU A 282 -56.19 -50.83 54.56
CA LEU A 282 -57.17 -50.31 53.60
C LEU A 282 -57.80 -51.41 52.71
N LYS A 283 -57.10 -52.53 52.47
CA LYS A 283 -57.66 -53.68 51.74
C LYS A 283 -58.73 -54.42 52.55
N GLY A 284 -58.67 -54.37 53.88
CA GLY A 284 -59.65 -55.02 54.77
C GLY A 284 -60.90 -54.17 55.07
N ALA A 285 -60.85 -52.85 54.85
CA ALA A 285 -61.95 -51.93 55.17
C ALA A 285 -63.04 -51.84 54.09
N VAL A 286 -62.81 -52.41 52.89
CA VAL A 286 -63.81 -52.49 51.81
C VAL A 286 -64.40 -53.90 51.82
N ASN A 287 -65.51 -54.11 52.54
CA ASN A 287 -66.20 -55.41 52.55
C ASN A 287 -66.96 -55.63 51.24
N THR A 288 -66.43 -56.47 50.35
CA THR A 288 -67.09 -56.87 49.10
C THR A 288 -67.78 -58.24 49.16
N ASP A 289 -67.68 -58.97 50.28
CA ASP A 289 -67.79 -60.44 50.24
C ASP A 289 -68.92 -61.05 51.09
N THR A 290 -69.85 -60.26 51.64
CA THR A 290 -71.02 -60.83 52.38
C THR A 290 -72.36 -60.52 51.70
N THR A 291 -72.82 -61.45 50.86
CA THR A 291 -74.19 -61.47 50.32
C THR A 291 -75.04 -62.41 51.18
N TYR A 292 -76.26 -62.00 51.55
CA TYR A 292 -77.22 -62.82 52.30
C TYR A 292 -78.35 -63.30 51.39
N THR A 293 -78.71 -64.59 51.47
CA THR A 293 -79.88 -65.17 50.79
C THR A 293 -80.96 -65.56 51.79
N LEU A 294 -82.23 -65.37 51.40
CA LEU A 294 -83.41 -65.75 52.18
C LEU A 294 -84.05 -67.01 51.57
N GLU A 295 -84.21 -68.05 52.37
CA GLU A 295 -84.89 -69.29 52.00
C GLU A 295 -85.98 -69.61 53.03
N SER A 296 -87.04 -70.32 52.64
CA SER A 296 -88.10 -70.75 53.56
C SER A 296 -88.49 -72.21 53.35
N GLU A 297 -88.76 -72.92 54.44
CA GLU A 297 -89.19 -74.32 54.45
C GLU A 297 -90.44 -74.48 55.33
N GLU A 298 -91.46 -75.14 54.80
CA GLU A 298 -92.73 -75.40 55.51
C GLU A 298 -92.64 -76.74 56.26
N ASN A 299 -92.94 -76.73 57.56
CA ASN A 299 -92.75 -77.88 58.46
C ASN A 299 -94.08 -78.61 58.73
N ASP A 300 -94.01 -79.92 58.96
CA ASP A 300 -95.18 -80.82 59.20
C ASP A 300 -96.01 -80.48 60.45
N ASN A 301 -95.45 -79.71 61.40
CA ASN A 301 -96.16 -79.21 62.58
C ASN A 301 -96.89 -77.90 62.34
N ASN A 302 -97.08 -77.52 61.06
CA ASN A 302 -97.84 -76.35 60.65
C ASN A 302 -97.16 -75.06 61.14
N THR A 303 -95.86 -74.98 60.88
CA THR A 303 -94.99 -73.82 61.04
C THR A 303 -94.16 -73.63 59.77
N THR A 304 -93.63 -72.45 59.50
CA THR A 304 -92.63 -72.23 58.43
C THR A 304 -91.36 -71.68 59.06
N THR A 305 -90.21 -72.25 58.68
CA THR A 305 -88.89 -71.73 59.08
C THR A 305 -88.34 -70.89 57.94
N ILE A 306 -87.95 -69.64 58.22
CA ILE A 306 -87.19 -68.79 57.29
C ILE A 306 -85.73 -68.77 57.73
N PHE A 307 -84.84 -69.04 56.78
CA PHE A 307 -83.39 -69.05 56.94
C PHE A 307 -82.77 -67.82 56.28
N LEU A 308 -81.94 -67.11 57.04
CA LEU A 308 -81.01 -66.08 56.57
C LEU A 308 -79.61 -66.69 56.60
N LYS A 309 -79.08 -67.06 55.43
CA LYS A 309 -77.75 -67.67 55.30
C LYS A 309 -76.77 -66.65 54.74
N GLY A 310 -75.70 -66.39 55.49
CA GLY A 310 -74.55 -65.64 54.98
C GLY A 310 -73.60 -66.55 54.20
N SER A 311 -72.88 -66.00 53.22
CA SER A 311 -71.77 -66.69 52.52
C SER A 311 -70.67 -67.20 53.47
N ASP A 312 -70.62 -66.65 54.70
CA ASP A 312 -69.74 -67.05 55.81
C ASP A 312 -70.22 -68.30 56.58
N LYS A 313 -71.27 -68.99 56.09
CA LYS A 313 -71.89 -70.18 56.69
C LYS A 313 -72.50 -69.94 58.07
N LYS A 314 -72.71 -68.69 58.47
CA LYS A 314 -73.55 -68.37 59.63
C LYS A 314 -75.00 -68.30 59.18
N GLU A 315 -75.85 -68.96 59.94
CA GLU A 315 -77.27 -69.10 59.64
C GLU A 315 -78.09 -68.64 60.84
N GLN A 316 -79.06 -67.77 60.57
CA GLN A 316 -80.10 -67.46 61.53
C GLN A 316 -81.42 -67.99 61.00
N GLN A 317 -82.15 -68.69 61.87
CA GLN A 317 -83.45 -69.25 61.52
C GLN A 317 -84.52 -68.75 62.48
N VAL A 318 -85.69 -68.46 61.95
CA VAL A 318 -86.89 -68.17 62.73
C VAL A 318 -88.00 -69.09 62.24
N THR A 319 -88.57 -69.85 63.16
CA THR A 319 -89.72 -70.72 62.91
C THR A 319 -90.97 -70.11 63.52
N VAL A 320 -92.00 -69.89 62.71
CA VAL A 320 -93.27 -69.29 63.13
C VAL A 320 -94.43 -70.24 62.90
N ALA A 321 -95.33 -70.37 63.88
CA ALA A 321 -96.54 -71.19 63.76
C ALA A 321 -97.51 -70.59 62.73
N THR A 322 -98.02 -71.44 61.83
CA THR A 322 -98.91 -71.07 60.73
C THR A 322 -100.33 -71.64 60.87
N LYS A 323 -100.70 -72.23 62.03
CA LYS A 323 -101.95 -73.00 62.20
C LYS A 323 -103.08 -72.26 62.91
N ASP A 324 -104.28 -72.32 62.32
CA ASP A 324 -105.50 -72.60 63.09
C ASP A 324 -106.06 -73.97 62.67
N THR A 325 -106.25 -74.84 63.67
CA THR A 325 -106.84 -76.18 63.55
C THR A 325 -108.17 -76.16 64.25
N ARG A 326 -109.23 -76.45 63.49
CA ARG A 326 -110.54 -76.95 63.92
C ARG A 326 -110.53 -77.59 65.31
N ASN A 327 -111.22 -76.95 66.26
CA ASN A 327 -111.63 -77.54 67.52
C ASN A 327 -113.04 -78.16 67.33
N THR A 328 -113.19 -79.47 67.57
CA THR A 328 -114.47 -80.20 67.62
C THR A 328 -114.45 -81.14 68.82
N ILE A 329 -115.50 -81.11 69.68
CA ILE A 329 -116.12 -82.23 70.46
C ILE A 329 -117.24 -81.63 71.38
N VAL A 330 -118.56 -81.86 71.12
CA VAL A 330 -119.56 -82.83 71.68
C VAL A 330 -119.75 -82.87 73.22
N ASP A 331 -120.97 -82.63 73.75
CA ASP A 331 -121.84 -83.63 74.45
C ASP A 331 -123.23 -83.07 74.85
N SER A 332 -124.14 -84.02 75.10
CA SER A 332 -125.59 -84.06 75.27
C SER A 332 -126.06 -84.01 76.73
N ASP A 333 -127.22 -83.40 77.02
CA ASP A 333 -128.31 -84.01 77.78
C ASP A 333 -129.60 -83.18 77.86
N THR A 334 -130.71 -83.88 78.13
CA THR A 334 -132.12 -83.52 77.90
C THR A 334 -132.85 -83.21 79.23
N VAL A 335 -133.69 -82.17 79.27
CA VAL A 335 -135.04 -82.15 79.92
C VAL A 335 -135.94 -81.25 79.07
#